data_AF-A0A7C6ZDU9-F1
#
_entry.id   AF-A0A7C6ZDU9-F1
#
_cell.length_a   1.000
_cell.length_b   1.000
_cell.length_c   1.000
_cell.angle_alpha   90.00
_cell.angle_beta   90.00
_cell.angle_gamma   90.00
#
_symmetry.space_group_name_H-M   'P 1'
#
loop_
_entity.id
_entity.type
_entity.pdbx_description
1 polymer ?
#
loop_
_entity_poly.entity_id
_entity_poly.type
_entity_poly.pdbx_seq_one_letter_code
_entity_poly.pdbx_strand_id
1 'polypeptide(L)'
;MEEGKYPGVIDSPARAAILQAIDPILTKLSSALPHGDLSAGTVGFSADAPRFFSKMKFRTRYIEQVLRKQESGGARARDYCGTMLLRMDRLFADTRFEFLFGPVGGELPNPEHVLAAFVRDVLGLPSRRSDSSSSDDTGTGPNNLPFYKRQRSGGGGHHVVILDLSLLAAEVLENVTALIGRLILEFLQRLGELEGEKTRGSLPVVLVLEEAQNYIPERRKDGEESISRLVFERIAREGRKYGLGLVVASQRPSELSKTVLSQCNSFVVHRLQNPEDLRYFKEIVPAVYGPLLDQLPALARQTALVLGECVRAPALVRVREARPRPRSDDPRFYRYWCSEGPDDVPVEKVCTRWEGEEVCDEAGADSCGGEPPDNGSEGEVGTKE
;
A
#
# COMPACT_ATOMS: atom_id res chain seq x y z
N MET A 1 33.78 -3.13 -47.37
CA MET A 1 33.30 -3.29 -45.97
C MET A 1 32.23 -2.24 -45.77
N GLU A 2 31.02 -2.71 -45.44
CA GLU A 2 29.76 -1.96 -45.44
C GLU A 2 29.77 -0.72 -44.56
N GLU A 3 29.06 0.31 -45.04
CA GLU A 3 28.75 1.56 -44.36
C GLU A 3 27.91 1.34 -43.10
N GLY A 4 28.20 2.10 -42.04
CA GLY A 4 27.16 2.49 -41.08
C GLY A 4 27.07 1.76 -39.73
N LYS A 5 28.08 0.98 -39.30
CA LYS A 5 28.16 0.51 -37.90
C LYS A 5 29.23 1.29 -37.14
N TYR A 6 28.81 2.19 -36.26
CA TYR A 6 29.68 2.68 -35.19
C TYR A 6 30.14 1.47 -34.36
N PRO A 7 31.44 1.32 -34.07
CA PRO A 7 31.91 0.24 -33.21
C PRO A 7 31.29 0.43 -31.82
N GLY A 8 30.54 -0.56 -31.34
CA GLY A 8 29.86 -0.52 -30.04
C GLY A 8 30.79 -0.45 -28.83
N VAL A 9 32.11 -0.45 -29.05
CA VAL A 9 33.14 -0.25 -28.04
C VAL A 9 34.23 0.61 -28.65
N ILE A 10 34.51 1.75 -28.00
CA ILE A 10 35.66 2.61 -28.34
C ILE A 10 36.85 2.08 -27.53
N ASP A 11 37.93 1.70 -28.21
CA ASP A 11 39.15 1.24 -27.57
C ASP A 11 39.68 2.29 -26.57
N SER A 12 40.12 1.83 -25.40
CA SER A 12 40.57 2.68 -24.27
C SER A 12 41.50 3.84 -24.64
N PRO A 13 42.47 3.69 -25.59
CA PRO A 13 43.33 4.78 -26.04
C PRO A 13 42.58 5.88 -26.80
N ALA A 14 41.57 5.52 -27.60
CA ALA A 14 40.80 6.49 -28.39
C ALA A 14 39.90 7.34 -27.49
N ARG A 15 39.35 6.77 -26.42
CA ARG A 15 38.60 7.52 -25.39
C ARG A 15 39.48 8.55 -24.67
N ALA A 16 40.73 8.20 -24.36
CA ALA A 16 41.67 9.11 -23.72
C ALA A 16 42.04 10.30 -24.63
N ALA A 17 42.25 10.04 -25.93
CA ALA A 17 42.53 11.09 -26.91
C ALA A 17 41.34 12.05 -27.10
N ILE A 18 40.10 11.51 -27.10
CA ILE A 18 38.87 12.32 -27.21
C ILE A 18 38.70 13.20 -25.96
N LEU A 19 38.93 12.67 -24.76
CA LEU A 19 38.83 13.45 -23.52
C LEU A 19 39.89 14.55 -23.46
N GLN A 20 41.14 14.27 -23.86
CA GLN A 20 42.19 15.30 -23.95
C GLN A 20 41.85 16.43 -24.94
N ALA A 21 41.10 16.16 -26.00
CA ALA A 21 40.67 17.17 -26.95
C ALA A 21 39.46 17.98 -26.46
N ILE A 22 38.53 17.35 -25.73
CA ILE A 22 37.26 17.96 -25.31
C ILE A 22 37.38 18.72 -23.98
N ASP A 23 38.13 18.21 -23.00
CA ASP A 23 38.26 18.83 -21.67
C ASP A 23 38.71 20.30 -21.69
N PRO A 24 39.68 20.75 -22.53
CA PRO A 24 40.04 22.16 -22.61
C PRO A 24 38.95 23.05 -23.24
N ILE A 25 38.09 22.48 -24.09
CA ILE A 25 36.94 23.20 -24.66
C ILE A 25 35.81 23.29 -23.63
N LEU A 26 35.56 22.20 -22.91
CA LEU A 26 34.56 22.11 -21.86
C LEU A 26 34.87 23.06 -20.70
N THR A 27 36.14 23.14 -20.30
CA THR A 27 36.60 24.07 -19.25
C THR A 27 36.42 25.53 -19.64
N LYS A 28 36.76 25.90 -20.89
CA LYS A 28 36.52 27.26 -21.43
C LYS A 28 35.03 27.64 -21.48
N LEU A 29 34.15 26.68 -21.81
CA LEU A 29 32.70 26.91 -21.82
C LEU A 29 32.14 27.00 -20.39
N SER A 30 32.65 26.20 -19.45
CA SER A 30 32.21 26.21 -18.06
C SER A 30 32.67 27.44 -17.27
N SER A 31 33.82 28.04 -17.64
CA SER A 31 34.35 29.24 -16.97
C SER A 31 33.62 30.54 -17.37
N ALA A 32 32.79 30.51 -18.42
CA ALA A 32 32.04 31.67 -18.91
C ALA A 32 30.62 31.79 -18.30
N LEU A 33 30.20 30.84 -17.46
CA LEU A 33 28.92 30.89 -16.77
C LEU A 33 29.10 31.51 -15.38
N PRO A 34 28.29 32.51 -14.98
CA PRO A 34 28.40 33.15 -13.68
C PRO A 34 28.17 32.10 -12.59
N HIS A 35 29.09 32.04 -11.62
CA HIS A 35 29.04 31.12 -10.48
C HIS A 35 27.72 31.25 -9.71
N GLY A 36 26.78 30.38 -10.05
CA GLY A 36 25.60 30.06 -9.27
C GLY A 36 25.46 28.54 -9.28
N ASP A 37 25.83 27.91 -8.16
CA ASP A 37 25.53 26.52 -7.76
C ASP A 37 25.12 25.56 -8.89
N LEU A 38 26.10 25.14 -9.69
CA LEU A 38 25.95 24.07 -10.66
C LEU A 38 26.25 22.72 -9.97
N SER A 39 25.26 22.20 -9.25
CA SER A 39 25.22 20.77 -8.91
C SER A 39 25.03 19.96 -10.20
N ALA A 40 25.83 18.92 -10.36
CA ALA A 40 25.88 18.00 -11.49
C ALA A 40 24.51 17.65 -12.12
N GLY A 41 24.42 17.81 -13.45
CA GLY A 41 23.53 17.04 -14.33
C GLY A 41 22.07 16.92 -13.88
N THR A 42 21.32 18.02 -13.96
CA THR A 42 19.87 18.02 -13.84
C THR A 42 19.25 17.30 -15.04
N VAL A 43 19.06 15.97 -14.95
CA VAL A 43 17.84 15.38 -15.52
C VAL A 43 16.71 16.23 -14.93
N GLY A 44 15.96 16.93 -15.77
CA GLY A 44 15.03 17.97 -15.33
C GLY A 44 14.13 17.46 -14.21
N PHE A 45 14.43 17.87 -12.97
CA PHE A 45 13.63 17.52 -11.81
C PHE A 45 12.33 18.33 -11.91
N SER A 46 11.31 17.73 -12.53
CA SER A 46 9.94 18.25 -12.54
C SER A 46 9.24 17.85 -11.24
N ALA A 47 8.19 18.57 -10.88
CA ALA A 47 7.23 18.15 -9.85
C ALA A 47 6.71 16.72 -10.09
N ASP A 48 6.73 16.27 -11.35
CA ASP A 48 6.26 14.97 -11.80
C ASP A 48 7.28 13.83 -11.60
N ALA A 49 8.53 14.14 -11.25
CA ALA A 49 9.60 13.15 -11.03
C ALA A 49 10.48 13.47 -9.79
N PRO A 50 9.90 13.57 -8.58
CA PRO A 50 10.66 13.89 -7.39
C PRO A 50 11.55 12.72 -6.95
N ARG A 51 12.85 12.97 -6.73
CA ARG A 51 13.75 12.03 -6.01
C ARG A 51 13.56 12.09 -4.50
N PHE A 52 13.07 13.21 -4.00
CA PHE A 52 12.73 13.47 -2.60
C PHE A 52 11.54 14.42 -2.57
N PHE A 53 10.53 14.11 -1.75
CA PHE A 53 9.34 14.93 -1.60
C PHE A 53 9.43 15.73 -0.30
N SER A 54 9.46 17.06 -0.41
CA SER A 54 9.26 17.98 0.70
C SER A 54 7.98 18.75 0.43
N LYS A 55 6.99 18.65 1.33
CA LYS A 55 5.70 19.35 1.19
C LYS A 55 5.89 20.86 1.10
N MET A 56 6.83 21.40 1.86
CA MET A 56 7.14 22.83 1.88
C MET A 56 7.78 23.25 0.56
N LYS A 57 8.77 22.51 0.04
CA LYS A 57 9.39 22.81 -1.26
C LYS A 57 8.40 22.59 -2.42
N PHE A 58 7.53 21.59 -2.34
CA PHE A 58 6.48 21.31 -3.32
C PHE A 58 5.57 22.52 -3.50
N ARG A 59 5.00 23.03 -2.40
CA ARG A 59 4.14 24.20 -2.41
C ARG A 59 4.92 25.46 -2.77
N THR A 60 5.97 25.80 -2.00
CA THR A 60 6.60 27.13 -2.05
C THR A 60 7.55 27.33 -3.23
N ARG A 61 8.09 26.25 -3.80
CA ARG A 61 9.10 26.33 -4.86
C ARG A 61 8.62 25.70 -6.16
N TYR A 62 8.21 24.44 -6.14
CA TYR A 62 7.95 23.70 -7.37
C TYR A 62 6.65 24.14 -8.06
N ILE A 63 5.53 24.21 -7.34
CA ILE A 63 4.27 24.72 -7.90
C ILE A 63 4.41 26.18 -8.33
N GLU A 64 5.03 27.01 -7.50
CA GLU A 64 5.29 28.42 -7.82
C GLU A 64 6.13 28.61 -9.10
N GLN A 65 7.14 27.77 -9.32
CA GLN A 65 7.94 27.78 -10.56
C GLN A 65 7.10 27.38 -11.78
N VAL A 66 6.25 26.36 -11.66
CA VAL A 66 5.36 25.93 -12.75
C VAL A 66 4.34 27.02 -13.09
N LEU A 67 3.71 27.63 -12.08
CA LEU A 67 2.76 28.72 -12.27
C LEU A 67 3.42 29.93 -12.95
N ARG A 68 4.63 30.32 -12.51
CA ARG A 68 5.38 31.41 -13.16
C ARG A 68 5.73 31.11 -14.62
N LYS A 69 6.11 29.86 -14.93
CA LYS A 69 6.38 29.43 -16.31
C LYS A 69 5.13 29.51 -17.18
N GLN A 70 3.97 29.13 -16.67
CA GLN A 70 2.69 29.22 -17.39
C GLN A 70 2.21 30.67 -17.53
N GLU A 71 2.45 31.52 -16.53
CA GLU A 71 2.15 32.96 -16.59
C GLU A 71 2.99 33.68 -17.65
N SER A 72 4.24 33.26 -17.87
CA SER A 72 5.08 33.80 -18.95
C SER A 72 4.52 33.54 -20.35
N GLY A 73 3.58 32.58 -20.48
CA GLY A 73 2.81 32.30 -21.70
C GLY A 73 1.50 33.09 -21.80
N GLY A 74 1.21 34.04 -20.91
CA GLY A 74 0.01 34.88 -20.93
C GLY A 74 -1.23 34.29 -20.25
N ALA A 75 -1.12 33.12 -19.63
CA ALA A 75 -2.21 32.49 -18.90
C ALA A 75 -2.29 33.00 -17.45
N ARG A 76 -3.49 33.33 -16.95
CA ARG A 76 -3.77 33.61 -15.52
C ARG A 76 -3.79 32.33 -14.68
N ALA A 77 -2.74 31.52 -14.80
CA ALA A 77 -2.66 30.20 -14.18
C ALA A 77 -2.77 30.28 -12.64
N ARG A 78 -2.14 31.29 -12.00
CA ARG A 78 -2.23 31.48 -10.54
C ARG A 78 -3.65 31.82 -10.08
N ASP A 79 -4.39 32.63 -10.83
CA ASP A 79 -5.77 32.99 -10.47
C ASP A 79 -6.68 31.77 -10.51
N TYR A 80 -6.53 30.91 -11.52
CA TYR A 80 -7.29 29.65 -11.61
C TYR A 80 -6.89 28.62 -10.55
N CYS A 81 -5.62 28.56 -10.20
CA CYS A 81 -5.10 27.62 -9.19
C CYS A 81 -5.20 28.13 -7.75
N GLY A 82 -5.64 29.38 -7.51
CA GLY A 82 -5.64 29.99 -6.18
C GLY A 82 -6.43 29.19 -5.13
N THR A 83 -7.60 28.67 -5.50
CA THR A 83 -8.43 27.84 -4.62
C THR A 83 -7.78 26.50 -4.30
N MET A 84 -7.07 25.90 -5.27
CA MET A 84 -6.29 24.67 -5.07
C MET A 84 -5.14 24.91 -4.09
N LEU A 85 -4.39 26.01 -4.26
CA LEU A 85 -3.28 26.37 -3.37
C LEU A 85 -3.75 26.57 -1.93
N LEU A 86 -4.87 27.28 -1.72
CA LEU A 86 -5.45 27.47 -0.39
C LEU A 86 -5.90 26.15 0.25
N ARG A 87 -6.47 25.23 -0.53
CA ARG A 87 -6.84 23.89 -0.04
C ARG A 87 -5.60 23.08 0.35
N MET A 88 -4.52 23.17 -0.42
CA MET A 88 -3.25 22.52 -0.08
C MET A 88 -2.64 23.09 1.20
N ASP A 89 -2.62 24.42 1.35
CA ASP A 89 -2.11 25.06 2.57
C ASP A 89 -2.95 24.65 3.79
N ARG A 90 -4.28 24.58 3.65
CA ARG A 90 -5.18 24.08 4.70
C ARG A 90 -4.92 22.61 5.03
N LEU A 91 -4.66 21.78 4.03
CA LEU A 91 -4.35 20.36 4.21
C LEU A 91 -3.02 20.16 4.97
N PHE A 92 -2.01 20.98 4.68
CA PHE A 92 -0.71 20.91 5.35
C PHE A 92 -0.72 21.44 6.78
N ALA A 93 -1.68 22.29 7.11
CA ALA A 93 -1.88 22.85 8.46
C ALA A 93 -2.78 21.99 9.34
N ASP A 94 -3.50 21.01 8.77
CA ASP A 94 -4.44 20.17 9.49
C ASP A 94 -3.70 19.00 10.16
N THR A 95 -3.69 19.00 11.49
CA THR A 95 -2.98 18.02 12.32
C THR A 95 -3.45 16.59 12.07
N ARG A 96 -4.69 16.41 11.60
CA ARG A 96 -5.24 15.08 11.29
C ARG A 96 -4.54 14.41 10.11
N PHE A 97 -3.83 15.16 9.27
CA PHE A 97 -3.06 14.63 8.14
C PHE A 97 -1.55 14.57 8.40
N GLU A 98 -1.10 14.77 9.63
CA GLU A 98 0.33 14.64 9.99
C GLU A 98 0.88 13.23 9.69
N PHE A 99 0.05 12.19 9.76
CA PHE A 99 0.46 10.84 9.39
C PHE A 99 0.90 10.72 7.93
N LEU A 100 0.35 11.57 7.03
CA LEU A 100 0.62 11.55 5.60
C LEU A 100 1.74 12.52 5.21
N PHE A 101 1.80 13.68 5.88
CA PHE A 101 2.66 14.80 5.50
C PHE A 101 3.75 15.13 6.53
N GLY A 102 3.80 14.44 7.66
CA GLY A 102 4.65 14.80 8.80
C GLY A 102 4.10 15.96 9.62
N PRO A 103 4.79 16.34 10.71
CA PRO A 103 4.33 17.34 11.67
C PRO A 103 3.99 18.70 11.03
N VAL A 104 2.99 19.40 11.56
CA VAL A 104 2.61 20.75 11.13
C VAL A 104 3.76 21.72 11.38
N GLY A 105 4.19 22.44 10.33
CA GLY A 105 5.33 23.37 10.40
C GLY A 105 6.72 22.72 10.32
N GLY A 106 6.81 21.39 10.28
CA GLY A 106 8.07 20.64 10.15
C GLY A 106 8.15 19.76 8.91
N GLU A 107 9.33 19.15 8.70
CA GLU A 107 9.53 18.08 7.72
C GLU A 107 9.83 16.77 8.45
N LEU A 108 9.43 15.64 7.86
CA LEU A 108 9.91 14.34 8.34
C LEU A 108 11.43 14.28 8.14
N PRO A 109 12.19 13.72 9.10
CA PRO A 109 13.59 13.45 8.86
C PRO A 109 13.72 12.50 7.66
N ASN A 110 14.78 12.70 6.88
CA ASN A 110 15.02 11.95 5.64
C ASN A 110 16.15 10.93 5.85
N PRO A 111 15.88 9.74 6.42
CA PRO A 111 16.92 8.75 6.59
C PRO A 111 17.42 8.22 5.26
N GLU A 112 18.61 7.63 5.26
CA GLU A 112 19.11 6.96 4.08
C GLU A 112 18.20 5.80 3.67
N HIS A 113 18.00 5.64 2.36
CA HIS A 113 17.27 4.52 1.77
C HIS A 113 15.79 4.35 2.24
N VAL A 114 15.05 5.43 2.54
CA VAL A 114 13.63 5.38 2.97
C VAL A 114 12.77 4.47 2.10
N LEU A 115 12.86 4.60 0.77
CA LEU A 115 12.07 3.78 -0.15
C LEU A 115 12.42 2.30 -0.03
N ALA A 116 13.71 1.96 0.11
CA ALA A 116 14.11 0.57 0.27
C ALA A 116 13.69 0.01 1.62
N ALA A 117 13.70 0.82 2.69
CA ALA A 117 13.14 0.45 3.99
C ALA A 117 11.63 0.17 3.89
N PHE A 118 10.88 1.08 3.27
CA PHE A 118 9.44 0.91 3.04
C PHE A 118 9.13 -0.35 2.25
N VAL A 119 9.82 -0.58 1.12
CA VAL A 119 9.65 -1.79 0.30
C VAL A 119 10.01 -3.05 1.10
N ARG A 120 11.06 -3.02 1.93
CA ARG A 120 11.38 -4.15 2.81
C ARG A 120 10.29 -4.43 3.83
N ASP A 121 9.67 -3.40 4.39
CA ASP A 121 8.61 -3.58 5.38
C ASP A 121 7.33 -4.09 4.73
N VAL A 122 6.92 -3.52 3.60
CA VAL A 122 5.72 -3.94 2.84
C VAL A 122 5.87 -5.35 2.30
N LEU A 123 7.06 -5.73 1.81
CA LEU A 123 7.33 -7.07 1.26
C LEU A 123 7.82 -8.07 2.31
N GLY A 124 7.94 -7.66 3.58
CA GLY A 124 8.43 -8.53 4.66
C GLY A 124 9.90 -8.96 4.51
N LEU A 125 10.70 -8.28 3.70
CA LEU A 125 12.12 -8.59 3.54
C LEU A 125 12.91 -8.23 4.81
N PRO A 126 14.00 -8.95 5.11
CA PRO A 126 14.83 -8.66 6.28
C PRO A 126 15.39 -7.25 6.23
N SER A 127 15.55 -6.62 7.39
CA SER A 127 16.19 -5.32 7.50
C SER A 127 17.63 -5.35 6.99
N ARG A 128 18.14 -4.21 6.55
CA ARG A 128 19.53 -4.10 6.09
C ARG A 128 20.45 -4.51 7.24
N ARG A 129 21.34 -5.49 6.98
CA ARG A 129 22.43 -5.80 7.91
C ARG A 129 23.35 -4.59 7.97
N SER A 130 23.50 -4.00 9.16
CA SER A 130 24.46 -2.94 9.38
C SER A 130 25.86 -3.54 9.40
N ASP A 131 26.50 -3.63 8.23
CA ASP A 131 27.95 -3.79 8.20
C ASP A 131 28.54 -2.47 8.72
N SER A 132 28.91 -2.46 10.00
CA SER A 132 29.71 -1.47 10.73
C SER A 132 29.34 0.03 10.57
N SER A 133 28.89 0.63 11.68
CA SER A 133 29.13 2.03 12.05
C SER A 133 28.99 3.10 10.95
N SER A 134 27.77 3.53 10.66
CA SER A 134 27.52 4.94 10.32
C SER A 134 26.68 5.56 11.43
N SER A 135 27.33 6.43 12.20
CA SER A 135 26.81 7.20 13.33
C SER A 135 25.88 8.34 12.93
N ASP A 136 25.38 8.38 11.70
CA ASP A 136 24.80 9.59 11.10
C ASP A 136 23.27 9.52 10.90
N ASP A 137 22.58 8.62 11.59
CA ASP A 137 21.11 8.58 11.57
C ASP A 137 20.51 9.44 12.69
N THR A 138 20.94 10.72 12.76
CA THR A 138 20.55 11.70 13.80
C THR A 138 19.07 12.12 13.77
N GLY A 139 18.23 11.46 12.98
CA GLY A 139 16.81 11.79 12.79
C GLY A 139 15.82 10.64 12.95
N THR A 140 16.28 9.38 13.06
CA THR A 140 15.41 8.20 13.20
C THR A 140 15.12 7.86 14.66
N GLY A 141 14.93 8.88 15.51
CA GLY A 141 14.42 8.69 16.87
C GLY A 141 13.02 8.03 16.86
N PRO A 142 12.64 7.26 17.89
CA PRO A 142 11.34 6.60 17.96
C PRO A 142 10.16 7.57 17.88
N ASN A 143 10.37 8.82 18.32
CA ASN A 143 9.35 9.87 18.28
C ASN A 143 9.16 10.50 16.89
N ASN A 144 10.16 10.43 16.01
CA ASN A 144 10.09 11.13 14.71
C ASN A 144 9.65 10.20 13.57
N LEU A 145 10.05 8.92 13.61
CA LEU A 145 9.70 7.93 12.59
C LEU A 145 9.29 6.61 13.26
N PRO A 146 8.08 6.55 13.84
CA PRO A 146 7.59 5.36 14.52
C PRO A 146 7.55 4.14 13.60
N PHE A 147 7.23 4.34 12.31
CA PHE A 147 7.21 3.27 11.30
C PHE A 147 8.59 2.69 10.96
N TYR A 148 9.69 3.37 11.30
CA TYR A 148 11.06 2.91 11.03
C TYR A 148 11.62 1.98 12.12
N LYS A 149 10.80 1.61 13.12
CA LYS A 149 11.22 0.79 14.27
C LYS A 149 11.76 -0.58 13.86
N ARG A 150 11.13 -1.22 12.86
CA ARG A 150 11.55 -2.56 12.38
C ARG A 150 12.95 -2.53 11.78
N GLN A 151 13.23 -1.54 10.93
CA GLN A 151 14.54 -1.36 10.30
C GLN A 151 15.63 -1.04 11.34
N ARG A 152 15.33 -0.19 12.32
CA ARG A 152 16.26 0.11 13.43
C ARG A 152 16.58 -1.07 14.31
N SER A 153 15.59 -1.92 14.57
CA SER A 153 15.74 -3.09 15.44
C SER A 153 16.39 -4.28 14.74
N GLY A 154 16.76 -4.16 13.46
CA GLY A 154 17.33 -5.25 12.68
C GLY A 154 16.35 -6.41 12.48
N GLY A 155 15.08 -6.11 12.23
CA GLY A 155 14.01 -7.10 12.12
C GLY A 155 14.27 -8.18 11.05
N GLY A 156 14.04 -9.44 11.42
CA GLY A 156 14.06 -10.57 10.50
C GLY A 156 12.97 -10.49 9.43
N GLY A 157 13.07 -11.34 8.39
CA GLY A 157 12.06 -11.42 7.35
C GLY A 157 10.74 -12.03 7.84
N HIS A 158 9.63 -11.65 7.21
CA HIS A 158 8.29 -12.18 7.46
C HIS A 158 7.66 -12.60 6.14
N HIS A 159 6.92 -13.72 6.14
CA HIS A 159 6.22 -14.21 4.95
C HIS A 159 4.81 -13.62 4.79
N VAL A 160 4.22 -13.12 5.87
CA VAL A 160 2.89 -12.50 5.88
C VAL A 160 3.03 -11.13 6.52
N VAL A 161 2.63 -10.10 5.77
CA VAL A 161 2.59 -8.72 6.22
C VAL A 161 1.14 -8.26 6.15
N ILE A 162 0.63 -7.77 7.28
CA ILE A 162 -0.73 -7.24 7.40
C ILE A 162 -0.62 -5.73 7.45
N LEU A 163 -1.24 -5.05 6.48
CA LEU A 163 -1.35 -3.60 6.45
C LEU A 163 -2.71 -3.23 7.03
N ASP A 164 -2.74 -2.86 8.31
CA ASP A 164 -3.97 -2.41 8.97
C ASP A 164 -4.30 -0.99 8.53
N LEU A 165 -5.41 -0.85 7.79
CA LEU A 165 -5.91 0.41 7.26
C LEU A 165 -7.33 0.71 7.77
N SER A 166 -7.78 0.03 8.83
CA SER A 166 -9.18 0.07 9.31
C SER A 166 -9.65 1.46 9.76
N LEU A 167 -8.72 2.34 10.14
CA LEU A 167 -9.01 3.69 10.65
C LEU A 167 -9.03 4.76 9.54
N LEU A 168 -8.71 4.40 8.30
CA LEU A 168 -8.68 5.35 7.19
C LEU A 168 -10.08 5.53 6.58
N ALA A 169 -10.42 6.79 6.26
CA ALA A 169 -11.61 7.09 5.47
C ALA A 169 -11.50 6.46 4.07
N ALA A 170 -12.63 6.05 3.49
CA ALA A 170 -12.71 5.35 2.20
C ALA A 170 -11.98 6.10 1.06
N GLU A 171 -12.11 7.42 1.00
CA GLU A 171 -11.45 8.27 -0.02
C GLU A 171 -9.93 8.22 0.04
N VAL A 172 -9.36 8.14 1.25
CA VAL A 172 -7.91 8.05 1.47
C VAL A 172 -7.44 6.62 1.24
N LEU A 173 -8.19 5.67 1.74
CA LEU A 173 -7.92 4.24 1.65
C LEU A 173 -7.75 3.78 0.20
N GLU A 174 -8.60 4.28 -0.71
CA GLU A 174 -8.51 4.02 -2.14
C GLU A 174 -7.13 4.44 -2.71
N ASN A 175 -6.70 5.67 -2.40
CA ASN A 175 -5.44 6.22 -2.92
C ASN A 175 -4.20 5.55 -2.32
N VAL A 176 -4.25 5.23 -1.02
CA VAL A 176 -3.15 4.56 -0.31
C VAL A 176 -2.94 3.15 -0.85
N THR A 177 -4.01 2.36 -1.01
CA THR A 177 -3.92 1.00 -1.55
C THR A 177 -3.45 0.99 -3.01
N ALA A 178 -3.90 1.94 -3.82
CA ALA A 178 -3.42 2.14 -5.19
C ALA A 178 -1.91 2.44 -5.23
N LEU A 179 -1.45 3.35 -4.37
CA LEU A 179 -0.04 3.72 -4.30
C LEU A 179 0.82 2.51 -3.92
N ILE A 180 0.43 1.78 -2.87
CA ILE A 180 1.15 0.59 -2.42
C ILE A 180 1.21 -0.47 -3.52
N GLY A 181 0.07 -0.80 -4.15
CA GLY A 181 0.01 -1.77 -5.24
C GLY A 181 0.91 -1.38 -6.42
N ARG A 182 0.87 -0.09 -6.79
CA ARG A 182 1.73 0.46 -7.85
C ARG A 182 3.21 0.35 -7.48
N LEU A 183 3.59 0.74 -6.27
CA LEU A 183 4.98 0.67 -5.81
C LEU A 183 5.53 -0.76 -5.82
N ILE A 184 4.72 -1.73 -5.37
CA ILE A 184 5.09 -3.15 -5.40
C ILE A 184 5.31 -3.62 -6.84
N LEU A 185 4.35 -3.34 -7.74
CA LEU A 185 4.45 -3.74 -9.14
C LEU A 185 5.69 -3.14 -9.82
N GLU A 186 5.91 -1.83 -9.65
CA GLU A 186 7.06 -1.16 -10.25
C GLU A 186 8.40 -1.64 -9.65
N PHE A 187 8.44 -1.96 -8.36
CA PHE A 187 9.64 -2.53 -7.74
C PHE A 187 9.98 -3.90 -8.36
N LEU A 188 8.99 -4.79 -8.52
CA LEU A 188 9.18 -6.10 -9.12
C LEU A 188 9.57 -6.01 -10.61
N GLN A 189 9.03 -5.01 -11.33
CA GLN A 189 9.45 -4.70 -12.70
C GLN A 189 10.93 -4.34 -12.77
N ARG A 190 11.37 -3.39 -11.93
CA ARG A 190 12.77 -2.92 -11.89
C ARG A 190 13.73 -4.02 -11.42
N LEU A 191 13.30 -4.89 -10.50
CA LEU A 191 14.08 -6.05 -10.07
C LEU A 191 14.39 -6.97 -11.26
N GLY A 192 13.38 -7.24 -12.10
CA GLY A 192 13.54 -8.06 -13.30
C GLY A 192 14.34 -7.41 -14.44
N GLU A 193 14.56 -6.10 -14.41
CA GLU A 193 15.42 -5.37 -15.36
C GLU A 193 16.89 -5.36 -14.93
N LEU A 194 17.16 -5.27 -13.63
CA LEU A 194 18.51 -5.17 -13.08
C LEU A 194 19.32 -6.46 -13.21
N GLU A 195 18.69 -7.61 -12.98
CA GLU A 195 19.39 -8.90 -12.88
C GLU A 195 19.12 -9.83 -14.09
N GLY A 196 18.37 -9.36 -15.09
CA GLY A 196 18.05 -10.08 -16.33
C GLY A 196 16.88 -11.06 -16.23
N GLU A 197 16.62 -11.83 -17.30
CA GLU A 197 15.47 -12.76 -17.37
C GLU A 197 15.46 -13.85 -16.30
N LYS A 198 16.62 -14.17 -15.71
CA LYS A 198 16.75 -15.22 -14.67
C LYS A 198 16.14 -14.85 -13.33
N THR A 199 15.85 -13.57 -13.11
CA THR A 199 15.43 -13.01 -11.82
C THR A 199 14.06 -12.34 -11.89
N ARG A 200 13.44 -12.31 -13.07
CA ARG A 200 12.01 -12.03 -13.21
C ARG A 200 11.20 -13.07 -12.44
N GLY A 201 10.43 -12.62 -11.46
CA GLY A 201 9.65 -13.51 -10.59
C GLY A 201 10.48 -14.23 -9.52
N SER A 202 11.73 -13.82 -9.27
CA SER A 202 12.56 -14.34 -8.17
C SER A 202 11.97 -14.07 -6.78
N LEU A 203 11.15 -13.02 -6.67
CA LEU A 203 10.41 -12.67 -5.47
C LEU A 203 8.90 -12.79 -5.75
N PRO A 204 8.30 -13.98 -5.60
CA PRO A 204 6.86 -14.13 -5.75
C PRO A 204 6.13 -13.43 -4.59
N VAL A 205 5.23 -12.52 -4.93
CA VAL A 205 4.43 -11.75 -3.97
C VAL A 205 2.96 -11.98 -4.26
N VAL A 206 2.16 -12.19 -3.22
CA VAL A 206 0.69 -12.24 -3.35
C VAL A 206 0.10 -11.07 -2.60
N LEU A 207 -0.58 -10.19 -3.32
CA LEU A 207 -1.33 -9.09 -2.72
C LEU A 207 -2.76 -9.54 -2.46
N VAL A 208 -3.19 -9.48 -1.20
CA VAL A 208 -4.56 -9.83 -0.78
C VAL A 208 -5.32 -8.55 -0.46
N LEU A 209 -6.41 -8.31 -1.18
CA LEU A 209 -7.31 -7.17 -0.97
C LEU A 209 -8.57 -7.65 -0.25
N GLU A 210 -8.71 -7.26 1.01
CA GLU A 210 -9.90 -7.52 1.82
C GLU A 210 -10.93 -6.40 1.62
N GLU A 211 -12.20 -6.76 1.49
CA GLU A 211 -13.29 -5.80 1.23
C GLU A 211 -13.04 -4.99 -0.06
N ALA A 212 -12.58 -5.69 -1.09
CA ALA A 212 -12.02 -5.09 -2.30
C ALA A 212 -12.98 -4.19 -3.08
N GLN A 213 -14.29 -4.25 -2.83
CA GLN A 213 -15.26 -3.32 -3.40
C GLN A 213 -14.97 -1.86 -3.02
N ASN A 214 -14.27 -1.64 -1.90
CA ASN A 214 -13.85 -0.32 -1.46
C ASN A 214 -12.69 0.26 -2.30
N TYR A 215 -11.91 -0.57 -3.00
CA TYR A 215 -10.73 -0.14 -3.78
C TYR A 215 -10.83 -0.43 -5.27
N ILE A 216 -11.79 -1.25 -5.72
CA ILE A 216 -11.91 -1.62 -7.13
C ILE A 216 -13.38 -1.56 -7.58
N PRO A 217 -14.04 -0.39 -7.50
CA PRO A 217 -15.46 -0.28 -7.81
C PRO A 217 -15.76 -0.47 -9.30
N GLU A 218 -16.89 -1.09 -9.65
CA GLU A 218 -17.35 -1.26 -11.04
C GLU A 218 -17.73 0.06 -11.73
N ARG A 219 -18.21 1.05 -10.97
CA ARG A 219 -18.47 2.40 -11.49
C ARG A 219 -18.51 3.42 -10.37
N ARG A 220 -17.86 4.58 -10.53
CA ARG A 220 -18.08 5.71 -9.61
C ARG A 220 -19.43 6.35 -9.90
N LYS A 221 -20.13 6.77 -8.84
CA LYS A 221 -21.43 7.47 -8.93
C LYS A 221 -21.34 8.77 -9.75
N ASP A 222 -20.15 9.38 -9.81
CA ASP A 222 -19.92 10.68 -10.44
C ASP A 222 -19.27 10.60 -11.83
N GLY A 223 -19.07 9.39 -12.37
CA GLY A 223 -18.52 9.20 -13.72
C GLY A 223 -17.01 9.33 -13.87
N GLU A 224 -16.28 9.69 -12.81
CA GLU A 224 -14.81 9.72 -12.81
C GLU A 224 -14.19 8.31 -12.74
N GLU A 225 -13.05 8.12 -13.40
CA GLU A 225 -12.27 6.88 -13.28
C GLU A 225 -11.56 6.83 -11.93
N SER A 226 -11.71 5.69 -11.24
CA SER A 226 -11.01 5.39 -10.01
C SER A 226 -9.54 5.05 -10.31
N ILE A 227 -8.60 5.82 -9.73
CA ILE A 227 -7.15 5.60 -9.93
C ILE A 227 -6.75 4.21 -9.42
N SER A 228 -7.30 3.81 -8.28
CA SER A 228 -7.06 2.48 -7.69
C SER A 228 -7.51 1.37 -8.61
N ARG A 229 -8.71 1.47 -9.21
CA ARG A 229 -9.20 0.52 -10.21
C ARG A 229 -8.21 0.35 -11.36
N LEU A 230 -7.71 1.44 -11.95
CA LEU A 230 -6.75 1.39 -13.05
C LEU A 230 -5.46 0.67 -12.64
N VAL A 231 -4.96 0.94 -11.43
CA VAL A 231 -3.77 0.27 -10.89
C VAL A 231 -4.02 -1.23 -10.72
N PHE A 232 -5.15 -1.62 -10.12
CA PHE A 232 -5.44 -3.03 -9.87
C PHE A 232 -5.82 -3.81 -11.14
N GLU A 233 -6.44 -3.18 -12.14
CA GLU A 233 -6.62 -3.75 -13.48
C GLU A 233 -5.27 -4.00 -14.16
N ARG A 234 -4.33 -3.06 -14.03
CA ARG A 234 -2.96 -3.26 -14.52
C ARG A 234 -2.24 -4.38 -13.79
N ILE A 235 -2.35 -4.43 -12.46
CA ILE A 235 -1.78 -5.53 -11.65
C ILE A 235 -2.37 -6.88 -12.07
N ALA A 236 -3.68 -6.96 -12.27
CA ALA A 236 -4.34 -8.19 -12.69
C ALA A 236 -3.90 -8.67 -14.08
N ARG A 237 -3.65 -7.74 -15.02
CA ARG A 237 -3.19 -8.06 -16.39
C ARG A 237 -1.70 -8.38 -16.47
N GLU A 238 -0.86 -7.59 -15.81
CA GLU A 238 0.60 -7.62 -15.98
C GLU A 238 1.34 -8.31 -14.83
N GLY A 239 0.73 -8.42 -13.64
CA GLY A 239 1.40 -8.85 -12.41
C GLY A 239 2.05 -10.22 -12.53
N ARG A 240 1.38 -11.18 -13.20
CA ARG A 240 1.90 -12.54 -13.45
C ARG A 240 3.28 -12.54 -14.11
N LYS A 241 3.58 -11.58 -15.00
CA LYS A 241 4.88 -11.47 -15.68
C LYS A 241 6.03 -11.18 -14.71
N TYR A 242 5.73 -10.53 -13.58
CA TYR A 242 6.71 -10.05 -12.62
C TYR A 242 6.66 -10.81 -11.28
N GLY A 243 5.90 -11.92 -11.21
CA GLY A 243 5.74 -12.71 -9.98
C GLY A 243 4.77 -12.10 -8.96
N LEU A 244 3.90 -11.16 -9.38
CA LEU A 244 2.87 -10.57 -8.52
C LEU A 244 1.52 -11.26 -8.76
N GLY A 245 1.02 -11.97 -7.75
CA GLY A 245 -0.33 -12.49 -7.68
C GLY A 245 -1.28 -11.52 -6.99
N LEU A 246 -2.57 -11.58 -7.35
CA LEU A 246 -3.64 -10.78 -6.74
C LEU A 246 -4.74 -11.71 -6.24
N VAL A 247 -5.14 -11.54 -4.98
CA VAL A 247 -6.31 -12.18 -4.37
C VAL A 247 -7.28 -11.09 -3.99
N VAL A 248 -8.51 -11.21 -4.49
CA VAL A 248 -9.60 -10.26 -4.27
C VAL A 248 -10.64 -10.94 -3.40
N ALA A 249 -10.84 -10.43 -2.19
CA ALA A 249 -11.87 -10.91 -1.27
C ALA A 249 -12.95 -9.83 -1.10
N SER A 250 -14.21 -10.19 -1.30
CA SER A 250 -15.34 -9.26 -1.23
C SER A 250 -16.63 -9.99 -0.91
N GLN A 251 -17.53 -9.30 -0.21
CA GLN A 251 -18.88 -9.75 0.08
C GLN A 251 -19.88 -9.43 -1.05
N ARG A 252 -19.55 -8.47 -1.92
CA ARG A 252 -20.44 -7.91 -2.96
C ARG A 252 -19.74 -7.93 -4.31
N PRO A 253 -19.69 -9.09 -5.00
CA PRO A 253 -18.99 -9.19 -6.27
C PRO A 253 -19.55 -8.24 -7.34
N SER A 254 -20.85 -7.91 -7.34
CA SER A 254 -21.45 -6.95 -8.28
C SER A 254 -20.91 -5.52 -8.17
N GLU A 255 -20.32 -5.15 -7.03
CA GLU A 255 -19.69 -3.83 -6.84
C GLU A 255 -18.24 -3.78 -7.33
N LEU A 256 -17.63 -4.92 -7.65
CA LEU A 256 -16.23 -5.02 -8.10
C LEU A 256 -16.07 -4.85 -9.62
N SER A 257 -14.92 -4.32 -10.06
CA SER A 257 -14.56 -4.23 -11.49
C SER A 257 -14.68 -5.57 -12.22
N LYS A 258 -15.51 -5.62 -13.27
CA LYS A 258 -15.65 -6.80 -14.14
C LYS A 258 -14.34 -7.15 -14.80
N THR A 259 -13.54 -6.14 -15.13
CA THR A 259 -12.23 -6.33 -15.76
C THR A 259 -11.29 -7.08 -14.83
N VAL A 260 -11.21 -6.70 -13.55
CA VAL A 260 -10.35 -7.40 -12.58
C VAL A 260 -10.83 -8.84 -12.38
N LEU A 261 -12.13 -9.04 -12.18
CA LEU A 261 -12.70 -10.37 -11.96
C LEU A 261 -12.54 -11.29 -13.18
N SER A 262 -12.64 -10.77 -14.40
CA SER A 262 -12.38 -11.55 -15.62
C SER A 262 -10.92 -11.95 -15.81
N GLN A 263 -9.97 -11.29 -15.12
CA GLN A 263 -8.57 -11.73 -15.09
C GLN A 263 -8.29 -12.74 -13.97
N CYS A 264 -9.24 -13.01 -13.08
CA CYS A 264 -9.08 -14.02 -12.04
C CYS A 264 -9.26 -15.42 -12.63
N ASN A 265 -8.21 -16.24 -12.57
CA ASN A 265 -8.24 -17.61 -13.09
C ASN A 265 -8.82 -18.62 -12.10
N SER A 266 -9.01 -18.23 -10.84
CA SER A 266 -9.42 -19.12 -9.74
C SER A 266 -10.42 -18.41 -8.85
N PHE A 267 -11.47 -19.12 -8.46
CA PHE A 267 -12.55 -18.59 -7.65
C PHE A 267 -12.85 -19.53 -6.48
N VAL A 268 -12.95 -18.95 -5.29
CA VAL A 268 -13.46 -19.62 -4.09
C VAL A 268 -14.73 -18.89 -3.69
N VAL A 269 -15.87 -19.47 -3.99
CA VAL A 269 -17.18 -18.82 -3.88
C VAL A 269 -17.93 -19.41 -2.70
N HIS A 270 -18.14 -18.59 -1.68
CA HIS A 270 -19.00 -18.94 -0.56
C HIS A 270 -20.48 -18.73 -0.92
N ARG A 271 -21.36 -18.88 0.07
CA ARG A 271 -22.78 -18.66 -0.11
C ARG A 271 -23.06 -17.24 -0.64
N LEU A 272 -23.67 -17.16 -1.83
CA LEU A 272 -24.19 -15.92 -2.42
C LEU A 272 -25.70 -15.98 -2.50
N GLN A 273 -26.39 -15.06 -1.82
CA GLN A 273 -27.85 -15.01 -1.78
C GLN A 273 -28.45 -13.93 -2.69
N ASN A 274 -27.70 -12.86 -2.94
CA ASN A 274 -28.17 -11.75 -3.75
C ASN A 274 -28.28 -12.17 -5.23
N PRO A 275 -29.46 -12.04 -5.85
CA PRO A 275 -29.66 -12.41 -7.26
C PRO A 275 -28.80 -11.56 -8.22
N GLU A 276 -28.50 -10.31 -7.87
CA GLU A 276 -27.64 -9.44 -8.69
C GLU A 276 -26.20 -9.94 -8.70
N ASP A 277 -25.66 -10.29 -7.53
CA ASP A 277 -24.33 -10.88 -7.38
C ASP A 277 -24.22 -12.22 -8.12
N LEU A 278 -25.25 -13.07 -8.03
CA LEU A 278 -25.28 -14.34 -8.74
C LEU A 278 -25.31 -14.14 -10.27
N ARG A 279 -26.12 -13.21 -10.77
CA ARG A 279 -26.16 -12.88 -12.20
C ARG A 279 -24.82 -12.33 -12.67
N TYR A 280 -24.26 -11.40 -11.92
CA TYR A 280 -22.97 -10.79 -12.24
C TYR A 280 -21.85 -11.83 -12.30
N PHE A 281 -21.80 -12.75 -11.33
CA PHE A 281 -20.82 -13.82 -11.31
C PHE A 281 -20.99 -14.83 -12.46
N LYS A 282 -22.24 -15.15 -12.83
CA LYS A 282 -22.55 -15.99 -14.01
C LYS A 282 -22.08 -15.39 -15.33
N GLU A 283 -21.95 -14.06 -15.44
CA GLU A 283 -21.42 -13.41 -16.63
C GLU A 283 -19.88 -13.46 -16.73
N ILE A 284 -19.20 -13.63 -15.60
CA ILE A 284 -17.73 -13.67 -15.53
C ILE A 284 -17.21 -15.09 -15.75
N VAL A 285 -17.92 -16.07 -15.19
CA VAL A 285 -17.49 -17.47 -15.14
C VAL A 285 -18.03 -18.23 -16.36
N PRO A 286 -17.27 -19.18 -16.94
CA PRO A 286 -17.73 -19.96 -18.08
C PRO A 286 -19.09 -20.63 -17.86
N ALA A 287 -19.96 -20.59 -18.88
CA ALA A 287 -21.34 -21.08 -18.81
C ALA A 287 -21.48 -22.55 -18.39
N VAL A 288 -20.43 -23.37 -18.58
CA VAL A 288 -20.37 -24.77 -18.13
C VAL A 288 -20.60 -24.93 -16.62
N TYR A 289 -20.29 -23.90 -15.83
CA TYR A 289 -20.47 -23.91 -14.39
C TYR A 289 -21.88 -23.47 -13.94
N GLY A 290 -22.76 -23.06 -14.86
CA GLY A 290 -24.10 -22.56 -14.56
C GLY A 290 -24.90 -23.39 -13.55
N PRO A 291 -25.04 -24.72 -13.75
CA PRO A 291 -25.76 -25.58 -12.80
C PRO A 291 -25.14 -25.65 -11.39
N LEU A 292 -23.82 -25.47 -11.28
CA LEU A 292 -23.13 -25.41 -9.98
C LEU A 292 -23.39 -24.07 -9.30
N LEU A 293 -23.45 -22.97 -10.08
CA LEU A 293 -23.74 -21.64 -9.57
C LEU A 293 -25.16 -21.52 -9.01
N ASP A 294 -26.12 -22.26 -9.56
CA ASP A 294 -27.50 -22.33 -9.03
C ASP A 294 -27.59 -22.90 -7.61
N GLN A 295 -26.56 -23.63 -7.15
CA GLN A 295 -26.49 -24.19 -5.80
C GLN A 295 -25.89 -23.23 -4.77
N LEU A 296 -25.27 -22.13 -5.20
CA LEU A 296 -24.62 -21.15 -4.31
C LEU A 296 -25.52 -20.60 -3.19
N PRO A 297 -26.80 -20.28 -3.42
CA PRO A 297 -27.68 -19.76 -2.37
C PRO A 297 -27.97 -20.75 -1.24
N ALA A 298 -27.90 -22.05 -1.54
CA ALA A 298 -28.18 -23.15 -0.62
C ALA A 298 -26.95 -23.63 0.16
N LEU A 299 -25.76 -23.06 -0.08
CA LEU A 299 -24.55 -23.48 0.61
C LEU A 299 -24.61 -23.20 2.12
N ALA A 300 -24.20 -24.19 2.90
CA ALA A 300 -24.00 -24.05 4.33
C ALA A 300 -22.78 -23.16 4.66
N ARG A 301 -22.74 -22.64 5.89
CA ARG A 301 -21.55 -21.94 6.39
C ARG A 301 -20.33 -22.86 6.34
N GLN A 302 -19.15 -22.26 6.14
CA GLN A 302 -17.88 -22.98 5.94
C GLN A 302 -17.80 -23.87 4.69
N THR A 303 -18.80 -23.85 3.81
CA THR A 303 -18.72 -24.50 2.50
C THR A 303 -18.40 -23.46 1.43
N ALA A 304 -17.62 -23.86 0.42
CA ALA A 304 -17.31 -23.05 -0.74
C ALA A 304 -17.31 -23.90 -2.01
N LEU A 305 -17.75 -23.31 -3.13
CA LEU A 305 -17.54 -23.84 -4.47
C LEU A 305 -16.19 -23.31 -4.98
N VAL A 306 -15.28 -24.22 -5.34
CA VAL A 306 -13.95 -23.87 -5.86
C VAL A 306 -13.91 -24.17 -7.36
N LEU A 307 -13.54 -23.16 -8.14
CA LEU A 307 -13.52 -23.17 -9.60
C LEU A 307 -12.17 -22.64 -10.14
N GLY A 308 -11.84 -23.01 -11.38
CA GLY A 308 -10.68 -22.48 -12.10
C GLY A 308 -9.38 -23.24 -11.86
N GLU A 309 -8.25 -22.60 -12.17
CA GLU A 309 -6.93 -23.26 -12.23
C GLU A 309 -6.39 -23.78 -10.89
N CYS A 310 -6.93 -23.31 -9.76
CA CYS A 310 -6.55 -23.78 -8.42
C CYS A 310 -6.98 -25.22 -8.13
N VAL A 311 -7.87 -25.81 -8.94
CA VAL A 311 -8.36 -27.18 -8.82
C VAL A 311 -8.44 -27.86 -10.18
N ARG A 312 -8.25 -29.19 -10.24
CA ARG A 312 -8.34 -29.95 -11.50
C ARG A 312 -9.77 -30.04 -12.05
N ALA A 313 -10.74 -30.04 -11.16
CA ALA A 313 -12.16 -30.07 -11.46
C ALA A 313 -12.90 -29.24 -10.41
N PRO A 314 -14.02 -28.59 -10.77
CA PRO A 314 -14.90 -27.93 -9.83
C PRO A 314 -15.22 -28.83 -8.64
N ALA A 315 -15.06 -28.30 -7.44
CA ALA A 315 -15.31 -29.06 -6.22
C ALA A 315 -16.07 -28.21 -5.21
N LEU A 316 -17.05 -28.82 -4.58
CA LEU A 316 -17.66 -28.29 -3.37
C LEU A 316 -16.81 -28.73 -2.17
N VAL A 317 -16.22 -27.76 -1.47
CA VAL A 317 -15.27 -28.03 -0.38
C VAL A 317 -15.78 -27.46 0.93
N ARG A 318 -15.39 -28.10 2.04
CA ARG A 318 -15.55 -27.55 3.39
C ARG A 318 -14.24 -26.92 3.83
N VAL A 319 -14.27 -25.63 4.11
CA VAL A 319 -13.13 -24.83 4.56
C VAL A 319 -12.81 -25.19 6.02
N ARG A 320 -11.52 -25.42 6.30
CA ARG A 320 -11.06 -25.69 7.67
C ARG A 320 -11.18 -24.44 8.53
N GLU A 321 -11.37 -24.66 9.81
CA GLU A 321 -11.39 -23.57 10.79
C GLU A 321 -9.98 -22.97 10.98
N ALA A 322 -9.89 -21.64 10.97
CA ALA A 322 -8.64 -20.92 11.17
C ALA A 322 -8.14 -21.05 12.63
N ARG A 323 -6.83 -21.22 12.80
CA ARG A 323 -6.16 -21.27 14.11
C ARG A 323 -4.87 -20.43 14.04
N PRO A 324 -4.79 -19.28 14.75
CA PRO A 324 -5.84 -18.66 15.57
C PRO A 324 -7.02 -18.13 14.73
N ARG A 325 -8.19 -17.96 15.37
CA ARG A 325 -9.32 -17.29 14.73
C ARG A 325 -9.01 -15.78 14.60
N PRO A 326 -9.38 -15.13 13.49
CA PRO A 326 -9.27 -13.68 13.35
C PRO A 326 -10.17 -12.97 14.37
N ARG A 327 -9.83 -11.72 14.73
CA ARG A 327 -10.67 -10.86 15.56
C ARG A 327 -11.87 -10.36 14.74
N SER A 328 -12.88 -11.22 14.58
CA SER A 328 -14.04 -11.01 13.70
C SER A 328 -15.37 -11.20 14.42
N ASP A 329 -15.38 -11.26 15.76
CA ASP A 329 -16.62 -11.43 16.50
C ASP A 329 -17.47 -10.15 16.40
N ASP A 330 -18.68 -10.30 15.89
CA ASP A 330 -19.65 -9.21 15.83
C ASP A 330 -19.88 -8.63 17.23
N PRO A 331 -19.97 -7.30 17.37
CA PRO A 331 -20.30 -6.68 18.63
C PRO A 331 -21.68 -7.17 19.08
N ARG A 332 -21.77 -7.67 20.31
CA ARG A 332 -23.03 -8.19 20.89
C ARG A 332 -23.93 -7.04 21.35
N PHE A 333 -24.38 -6.21 20.42
CA PHE A 333 -25.20 -5.01 20.68
C PHE A 333 -26.48 -5.33 21.47
N TYR A 334 -27.07 -6.51 21.26
CA TYR A 334 -28.27 -6.94 21.99
C TYR A 334 -28.07 -6.95 23.51
N ARG A 335 -26.85 -7.23 24.00
CA ARG A 335 -26.55 -7.22 25.44
C ARG A 335 -26.67 -5.82 26.03
N TYR A 336 -26.22 -4.82 25.28
CA TYR A 336 -26.27 -3.41 25.65
C TYR A 336 -27.66 -2.78 25.46
N TRP A 337 -28.54 -3.40 24.64
CA TRP A 337 -29.93 -2.96 24.49
C TRP A 337 -30.88 -3.57 25.52
N CYS A 338 -30.53 -4.74 26.06
CA CYS A 338 -31.32 -5.43 27.07
C CYS A 338 -30.89 -5.08 28.51
N SER A 339 -29.89 -4.23 28.71
CA SER A 339 -29.53 -3.72 30.03
C SER A 339 -30.63 -2.80 30.56
N GLU A 340 -30.83 -2.79 31.88
CA GLU A 340 -31.91 -2.02 32.54
C GLU A 340 -31.68 -0.49 32.51
N GLY A 341 -30.55 -0.03 31.98
CA GLY A 341 -30.22 1.38 31.81
C GLY A 341 -29.07 1.59 30.82
N PRO A 342 -28.86 2.83 30.34
CA PRO A 342 -27.71 3.16 29.52
C PRO A 342 -26.43 2.91 30.31
N ASP A 343 -25.53 2.11 29.75
CA ASP A 343 -24.21 1.88 30.35
C ASP A 343 -23.41 3.19 30.43
N ASP A 344 -22.51 3.28 31.41
CA ASP A 344 -21.56 4.39 31.53
C ASP A 344 -20.56 4.32 30.37
N VAL A 345 -20.90 4.98 29.26
CA VAL A 345 -20.03 5.10 28.09
C VAL A 345 -19.01 6.19 28.40
N PRO A 346 -17.69 5.90 28.33
CA PRO A 346 -16.65 6.87 28.64
C PRO A 346 -16.48 7.86 27.48
N VAL A 347 -17.49 8.69 27.23
CA VAL A 347 -17.56 9.64 26.11
C VAL A 347 -16.38 10.59 26.16
N GLU A 348 -16.08 11.14 27.34
CA GLU A 348 -14.99 12.08 27.52
C GLU A 348 -13.64 11.46 27.14
N LYS A 349 -13.34 10.23 27.60
CA LYS A 349 -12.10 9.54 27.24
C LYS A 349 -11.97 9.30 25.74
N VAL A 350 -13.08 8.96 25.07
CA VAL A 350 -13.11 8.76 23.62
C VAL A 350 -12.90 10.08 22.89
N CYS A 351 -13.56 11.16 23.32
CA CYS A 351 -13.41 12.49 22.75
C CYS A 351 -11.98 13.03 22.91
N THR A 352 -11.40 12.94 24.10
CA THR A 352 -10.01 13.36 24.36
C THR A 352 -9.02 12.63 23.43
N ARG A 353 -9.18 11.31 23.25
CA ARG A 353 -8.35 10.53 22.32
C ARG A 353 -8.58 10.90 20.86
N TRP A 354 -9.81 11.21 20.46
CA TRP A 354 -10.14 11.63 19.10
C TRP A 354 -9.58 13.04 18.79
N GLU A 355 -9.57 13.92 19.78
CA GLU A 355 -8.97 15.26 19.69
C GLU A 355 -7.42 15.21 19.70
N GLY A 356 -6.83 14.04 19.96
CA GLY A 356 -5.38 13.82 19.90
C GLY A 356 -4.65 14.15 21.20
N GLU A 357 -5.37 14.35 22.29
CA GLU A 357 -4.79 14.50 23.63
C GLU A 357 -4.51 13.10 24.20
N GLU A 358 -3.23 12.69 24.23
CA GLU A 358 -2.82 11.44 24.87
C GLU A 358 -3.05 11.53 26.39
N VAL A 359 -4.03 10.79 26.90
CA VAL A 359 -4.10 10.50 28.33
C VAL A 359 -3.04 9.44 28.61
N CYS A 360 -1.98 9.81 29.33
CA CYS A 360 -1.06 8.85 29.93
C CYS A 360 -1.84 8.01 30.94
N ASP A 361 -2.21 6.78 30.58
CA ASP A 361 -2.72 5.81 31.54
C ASP A 361 -1.59 5.38 32.50
N GLU A 362 -1.46 6.07 33.64
CA GLU A 362 -0.77 5.55 34.82
C GLU A 362 -1.63 4.46 35.49
N ALA A 363 -1.84 3.33 34.81
CA ALA A 363 -2.50 2.15 35.37
C ALA A 363 -2.08 0.87 34.62
N GLY A 364 -0.78 0.61 34.56
CA GLY A 364 -0.21 -0.58 33.90
C GLY A 364 0.94 -1.23 34.67
N ALA A 365 1.06 -0.95 35.98
CA ALA A 365 2.08 -1.53 36.85
C ALA A 365 1.42 -2.13 38.09
N ASP A 366 0.71 -3.24 37.92
CA ASP A 366 0.68 -4.37 38.88
C ASP A 366 -0.38 -5.39 38.46
N SER A 367 0.04 -6.38 37.67
CA SER A 367 -0.47 -7.77 37.76
C SER A 367 0.34 -8.68 36.81
N CYS A 368 1.63 -8.80 37.08
CA CYS A 368 2.44 -9.94 36.63
C CYS A 368 2.92 -10.67 37.88
N GLY A 369 2.13 -11.62 38.36
CA GLY A 369 2.48 -12.43 39.54
C GLY A 369 1.25 -13.01 40.21
N GLY A 370 0.82 -14.19 39.78
CA GLY A 370 -0.24 -14.95 40.42
C GLY A 370 -0.31 -16.35 39.82
N GLU A 371 0.32 -17.30 40.51
CA GLU A 371 0.29 -18.74 40.22
C GLU A 371 -1.15 -19.28 40.10
N PRO A 372 -1.39 -20.36 39.34
CA PRO A 372 -2.68 -21.02 39.29
C PRO A 372 -2.92 -21.79 40.60
N PRO A 373 -4.12 -21.76 41.20
CA PRO A 373 -4.41 -22.65 42.32
C PRO A 373 -4.68 -24.05 41.79
N ASP A 374 -3.89 -25.01 42.30
CA ASP A 374 -4.11 -26.45 42.19
C ASP A 374 -4.82 -26.97 43.46
N ASN A 375 -5.52 -28.10 43.30
CA ASN A 375 -6.32 -28.90 44.25
C ASN A 375 -7.73 -28.37 44.59
N GLY A 376 -8.81 -29.15 44.56
CA GLY A 376 -9.00 -30.60 44.39
C GLY A 376 -10.20 -31.08 45.25
N SER A 377 -10.98 -32.05 44.73
CA SER A 377 -12.12 -32.79 45.37
C SER A 377 -13.36 -31.94 45.74
N GLU A 378 -14.63 -32.33 45.56
CA GLU A 378 -15.41 -33.59 45.58
C GLU A 378 -16.58 -33.42 44.56
N GLY A 379 -17.35 -34.36 44.04
CA GLY A 379 -17.64 -35.77 44.28
C GLY A 379 -18.82 -36.14 43.34
N GLU A 380 -18.88 -37.39 42.90
CA GLU A 380 -19.92 -37.97 42.05
C GLU A 380 -21.34 -37.96 42.66
N VAL A 381 -22.31 -38.37 41.82
CA VAL A 381 -23.70 -38.85 42.07
C VAL A 381 -24.75 -37.82 41.64
N GLY A 382 -25.71 -38.09 40.75
CA GLY A 382 -26.13 -39.34 40.11
C GLY A 382 -27.30 -39.07 39.15
N THR A 383 -27.59 -40.11 38.37
CA THR A 383 -28.63 -40.27 37.35
C THR A 383 -30.08 -40.23 37.86
N LYS A 384 -31.01 -40.02 36.91
CA LYS A 384 -32.49 -40.14 36.88
C LYS A 384 -33.21 -38.78 36.87
N GLU A 385 -34.14 -38.45 35.97
CA GLU A 385 -34.93 -39.20 34.97
C GLU A 385 -34.89 -38.53 33.59
#